data_AF-A0A2N2Z0C7-F1
#
_entry.id   AF-A0A2N2Z0C7-F1
#
_cell.length_a   1.000
_cell.length_b   1.000
_cell.length_c   1.000
_cell.angle_alpha   90.00
_cell.angle_beta   90.00
_cell.angle_gamma   90.00
#
_symmetry.space_group_name_H-M   'P 1'
#
loop_
_entity.id
_entity.type
_entity.pdbx_description
1 polymer ?
#
loop_
_entity_poly.entity_id
_entity_poly.type
_entity_poly.pdbx_seq_one_letter_code
_entity_poly.pdbx_strand_id
1 'polypeptide(L)'
;MGLNISEIVQGEKWRTFMKYLYAWGAAVVLLGALFKLQYWPGAGTMLTIGMSVEVVIFFFSAFEPIHDEVDWTLVYPELAGMTDEEELRKYRTGSGLEGINADDLMEIIASAVVAGGGGAQIAQSSGQPVFTSAGGGMVFTEKFNQMLENAKIGPELFDKISQGLYKLSDTTSKLSDISEAASATSTYTQNMKKASDSVAGFTESYQGNGQVLSESINILSESFQKVAGTVSESGQNFMGGVERSVNNLQEQLTNAGETVSERIVKSGSDVATQISSAATNLTSTYMQLADAMKANGEIISSGSGGYQEQLNRLNKNMAALNAAHELHLQGTSEKLKESQQVYSGVEGMMKKLKASIEETEKYADSVAKLNQNISSLNTIYGNMLSAMSVMSNNK
;
A
#
# COMPACT_ATOMS: atom_id res chain seq x y z
N MET A 1 -23.22 29.93 25.03
CA MET A 1 -23.30 29.01 23.87
C MET A 1 -21.91 28.93 23.27
N GLY A 2 -21.09 27.99 23.74
CA GLY A 2 -19.81 27.70 23.07
C GLY A 2 -20.09 26.81 21.87
N LEU A 3 -19.75 27.25 20.67
CA LEU A 3 -19.82 26.41 19.49
C LEU A 3 -18.73 25.32 19.63
N ASN A 4 -19.15 24.07 19.80
CA ASN A 4 -18.24 22.92 19.78
C ASN A 4 -17.69 22.75 18.36
N ILE A 5 -16.46 23.22 18.14
CA ILE A 5 -15.74 23.11 16.86
C ILE A 5 -15.60 21.64 16.44
N SER A 6 -15.54 20.72 17.40
CA SER A 6 -15.50 19.27 17.19
C SER A 6 -16.75 18.74 16.47
N GLU A 7 -17.95 19.23 16.78
CA GLU A 7 -19.20 18.79 16.13
C GLU A 7 -19.28 19.28 14.68
N ILE A 8 -18.75 20.47 14.40
CA ILE A 8 -18.73 21.05 13.04
C ILE A 8 -17.76 20.27 12.15
N VAL A 9 -16.58 19.92 12.67
CA VAL A 9 -15.52 19.23 11.94
C VAL A 9 -15.81 17.74 11.73
N GLN A 10 -16.64 17.12 12.58
CA GLN A 10 -17.07 15.73 12.42
C GLN A 10 -18.29 15.55 11.50
N GLY A 11 -18.94 16.64 11.08
CA GLY A 11 -20.11 16.59 10.23
C GLY A 11 -19.84 16.05 8.82
N GLU A 12 -20.79 15.32 8.25
CA GLU A 12 -20.73 14.76 6.89
C GLU A 12 -20.50 15.86 5.82
N LYS A 13 -21.04 17.05 6.08
CA LYS A 13 -20.83 18.25 5.25
C LYS A 13 -19.38 18.74 5.29
N TRP A 14 -18.72 18.69 6.44
CA TRP A 14 -17.32 19.10 6.59
C TRP A 14 -16.37 18.10 5.91
N ARG A 15 -16.59 16.80 6.11
CA ARG A 15 -15.81 15.75 5.42
C ARG A 15 -15.94 15.83 3.90
N THR A 16 -17.14 16.11 3.41
CA THR A 16 -17.39 16.29 1.97
C THR A 16 -16.73 17.57 1.46
N PHE A 17 -16.81 18.67 2.20
CA PHE A 17 -16.11 19.91 1.87
C PHE A 17 -14.59 19.71 1.80
N MET A 18 -13.99 19.02 2.78
CA MET A 18 -12.55 18.71 2.80
C MET A 18 -12.12 17.89 1.57
N LYS A 19 -12.90 16.89 1.15
CA LYS A 19 -12.62 16.14 -0.09
C LYS A 19 -12.54 17.05 -1.33
N TYR A 20 -13.44 18.03 -1.44
CA TYR A 20 -13.39 19.00 -2.54
C TYR A 20 -12.23 19.99 -2.38
N LEU A 21 -11.93 20.43 -1.17
CA LEU A 21 -10.82 21.33 -0.88
C LEU A 21 -9.47 20.71 -1.29
N TYR A 22 -9.23 19.44 -0.94
CA TYR A 22 -8.04 18.70 -1.37
C TYR A 22 -7.96 18.55 -2.89
N ALA A 23 -9.07 18.18 -3.55
CA ALA A 23 -9.10 18.00 -5.00
C ALA A 23 -8.88 19.30 -5.77
N TRP A 24 -9.47 20.41 -5.33
CA TRP A 24 -9.27 21.72 -5.95
C TRP A 24 -7.88 22.29 -5.67
N GLY A 25 -7.36 22.07 -4.47
CA GLY A 25 -5.98 22.42 -4.13
C GLY A 25 -4.94 21.76 -5.01
N ALA A 26 -5.02 20.43 -5.10
CA ALA A 26 -4.13 19.63 -5.93
C ALA A 26 -4.17 20.08 -7.40
N ALA A 27 -5.35 20.42 -7.92
CA ALA A 27 -5.49 20.92 -9.29
C ALA A 27 -4.74 22.25 -9.50
N VAL A 28 -4.84 23.21 -8.56
CA VAL A 28 -4.16 24.51 -8.65
C VAL A 28 -2.64 24.36 -8.52
N VAL A 29 -2.17 23.47 -7.63
CA VAL A 29 -0.74 23.15 -7.45
C VAL A 29 -0.17 22.51 -8.72
N LEU A 30 -0.86 21.52 -9.28
CA LEU A 30 -0.44 20.84 -10.50
C LEU A 30 -0.41 21.80 -11.70
N LEU A 31 -1.35 22.74 -11.78
CA LEU A 31 -1.35 23.78 -12.82
C LEU A 31 -0.15 24.73 -12.66
N GLY A 32 0.21 25.10 -11.43
CA GLY A 32 1.43 25.85 -11.15
C GLY A 32 2.71 25.11 -11.52
N ALA A 33 2.79 23.82 -11.21
CA ALA A 33 3.90 22.96 -11.62
C ALA A 33 3.99 22.81 -13.15
N LEU A 34 2.86 22.64 -13.83
CA LEU A 34 2.79 22.56 -15.30
C LEU A 34 3.30 23.84 -15.96
N PHE A 35 2.87 25.01 -15.48
CA PHE A 35 3.36 26.29 -16.00
C PHE A 35 4.88 26.44 -15.83
N LYS A 36 5.42 25.95 -14.70
CA LYS A 36 6.86 25.94 -14.43
C LYS A 36 7.61 25.00 -15.37
N LEU A 37 7.05 23.83 -15.69
CA LEU A 37 7.65 22.86 -16.61
C LEU A 37 7.62 23.34 -18.07
N GLN A 38 6.55 24.00 -18.50
CA GLN A 38 6.38 24.50 -19.87
C GLN A 38 7.01 25.88 -20.13
N TYR A 39 7.64 26.49 -19.12
CA TYR A 39 8.27 27.82 -19.21
C TYR A 39 7.34 28.94 -19.71
N TRP A 40 6.05 28.85 -19.38
CA TRP A 40 5.07 29.86 -19.79
C TRP A 40 5.28 31.20 -19.06
N PRO A 41 4.97 32.34 -19.69
CA PRO A 41 5.08 33.64 -19.04
C PRO A 41 4.19 33.69 -17.79
N GLY A 42 4.75 34.12 -16.65
CA GLY A 42 4.06 34.13 -15.36
C GLY A 42 4.14 32.82 -14.56
N ALA A 43 4.94 31.83 -14.99
CA ALA A 43 5.08 30.55 -14.30
C ALA A 43 5.51 30.66 -12.82
N GLY A 44 6.36 31.63 -12.49
CA GLY A 44 6.74 31.89 -11.10
C GLY A 44 5.54 32.28 -10.24
N THR A 45 4.73 33.23 -10.71
CA THR A 45 3.53 33.69 -10.01
C THR A 45 2.50 32.58 -9.85
N MET A 46 2.26 31.78 -10.90
CA MET A 46 1.31 30.66 -10.83
C MET A 46 1.78 29.57 -9.85
N LEU A 47 3.08 29.27 -9.81
CA LEU A 47 3.64 28.31 -8.85
C LEU A 47 3.52 28.82 -7.40
N THR A 48 3.78 30.11 -7.17
CA THR A 48 3.58 30.72 -5.84
C THR A 48 2.13 30.63 -5.39
N ILE A 49 1.16 30.84 -6.29
CA ILE A 49 -0.26 30.67 -6.00
C ILE A 49 -0.56 29.21 -5.63
N GLY A 50 -0.09 28.24 -6.41
CA GLY A 50 -0.26 26.82 -6.12
C GLY A 50 0.29 26.44 -4.75
N MET A 51 1.55 26.77 -4.47
CA MET A 51 2.18 26.47 -3.18
C MET A 51 1.48 27.17 -2.00
N SER A 52 0.92 28.36 -2.20
CA SER A 52 0.17 29.07 -1.14
C SER A 52 -1.16 28.37 -0.83
N VAL A 53 -1.82 27.81 -1.84
CA VAL A 53 -3.04 27.00 -1.66
C VAL A 53 -2.72 25.72 -0.86
N GLU A 54 -1.57 25.10 -1.12
CA GLU A 54 -1.13 23.91 -0.38
C GLU A 54 -0.94 24.20 1.12
N VAL A 55 -0.34 25.34 1.46
CA VAL A 55 -0.19 25.78 2.86
C VAL A 55 -1.54 25.94 3.57
N VAL A 56 -2.55 26.48 2.87
CA VAL A 56 -3.90 26.64 3.42
C VAL A 56 -4.55 25.27 3.67
N ILE A 57 -4.35 24.32 2.77
CA ILE A 57 -4.91 22.97 2.88
C ILE A 57 -4.29 22.20 4.05
N PHE A 58 -2.96 22.25 4.20
CA PHE A 58 -2.28 21.65 5.34
C PHE A 58 -2.71 22.26 6.67
N PHE A 59 -3.03 23.55 6.70
CA PHE A 59 -3.58 24.18 7.88
C PHE A 59 -4.96 23.61 8.26
N PHE A 60 -5.84 23.40 7.27
CA PHE A 60 -7.16 22.80 7.52
C PHE A 60 -7.12 21.29 7.79
N SER A 61 -6.14 20.55 7.24
CA SER A 61 -5.98 19.11 7.50
C SER A 61 -5.60 18.80 8.94
N ALA A 62 -4.93 19.74 9.63
CA ALA A 62 -4.56 19.59 11.04
C ALA A 62 -5.77 19.51 11.99
N PHE A 63 -6.96 19.92 11.53
CA PHE A 63 -8.20 19.81 12.30
C PHE A 63 -8.94 18.49 12.02
N GLU A 64 -8.48 17.65 11.09
CA GLU A 64 -9.11 16.35 10.82
C GLU A 64 -8.78 15.36 11.97
N PRO A 65 -9.78 14.64 12.51
CA PRO A 65 -9.52 13.65 13.56
C PRO A 65 -8.61 12.53 13.04
N ILE A 66 -7.69 12.08 13.89
CA ILE A 66 -6.82 10.91 13.64
C ILE A 66 -7.77 9.72 13.41
N HIS A 67 -7.70 9.08 12.25
CA HIS A 67 -8.49 7.89 11.99
C HIS A 67 -7.87 6.74 12.80
N ASP A 68 -8.61 6.22 13.77
CA ASP A 68 -8.21 5.01 14.50
C ASP A 68 -8.11 3.85 13.49
N GLU A 69 -6.93 3.23 13.41
CA GLU A 69 -6.71 2.09 12.54
C GLU A 69 -7.55 0.90 13.03
N VAL A 70 -8.18 0.21 12.08
CA VAL A 70 -8.99 -1.00 12.35
C VAL A 70 -8.11 -2.01 13.08
N ASP A 71 -8.55 -2.47 14.24
CA ASP A 71 -7.83 -3.48 15.03
C ASP A 71 -7.89 -4.84 14.33
N TRP A 72 -6.90 -5.08 13.47
CA TRP A 72 -6.78 -6.31 12.67
C TRP A 72 -6.51 -7.55 13.54
N THR A 73 -6.19 -7.40 14.83
CA THR A 73 -6.01 -8.53 15.75
C THR A 73 -7.32 -9.28 16.03
N LEU A 74 -8.47 -8.64 15.81
CA LEU A 74 -9.78 -9.28 15.90
C LEU A 74 -10.02 -10.33 14.80
N VAL A 75 -9.33 -10.19 13.66
CA VAL A 75 -9.52 -11.01 12.45
C VAL A 75 -8.33 -11.94 12.20
N TYR A 76 -7.13 -11.57 12.64
CA TYR A 76 -5.90 -12.34 12.50
C TYR A 76 -5.21 -12.50 13.86
N PRO A 77 -5.53 -13.55 14.62
CA PRO A 77 -4.94 -13.78 15.94
C PRO A 77 -3.42 -14.05 15.89
N GLU A 78 -2.84 -14.36 14.72
CA GLU A 78 -1.39 -14.49 14.55
C GLU A 78 -0.61 -13.16 14.56
N LEU A 79 -1.32 -12.02 14.50
CA LEU A 79 -0.75 -10.69 14.76
C LEU A 79 -0.98 -10.24 16.22
N ALA A 80 -1.82 -10.97 16.97
CA ALA A 80 -2.00 -10.73 18.39
C ALA A 80 -0.73 -11.21 19.12
N GLY A 81 0.05 -10.26 19.64
CA GLY A 81 1.37 -10.51 20.24
C GLY A 81 2.54 -9.85 19.53
N MET A 82 2.33 -9.14 18.40
CA MET A 82 3.30 -8.14 17.88
C MET A 82 2.99 -6.72 18.36
N THR A 83 2.20 -6.59 19.43
CA THR A 83 1.85 -5.32 20.05
C THR A 83 2.74 -5.11 21.25
N ASP A 84 4.04 -4.94 21.03
CA ASP A 84 4.89 -4.38 22.07
C ASP A 84 5.86 -3.40 21.43
N GLU A 85 5.51 -2.13 21.58
CA GLU A 85 6.41 -0.99 21.41
C GLU A 85 7.75 -1.21 22.17
N GLU A 86 7.81 -2.14 23.13
CA GLU A 86 9.00 -2.60 23.85
C GLU A 86 10.05 -3.30 22.98
N GLU A 87 9.68 -4.18 22.04
CA GLU A 87 10.68 -4.83 21.16
C GLU A 87 11.31 -3.82 20.19
N LEU A 88 10.52 -2.87 19.69
CA LEU A 88 10.99 -1.76 18.86
C LEU A 88 11.82 -0.74 19.68
N ARG A 89 11.55 -0.58 20.99
CA ARG A 89 12.38 0.24 21.89
C ARG A 89 13.73 -0.40 22.17
N LYS A 90 13.85 -1.73 22.23
CA LYS A 90 15.15 -2.41 22.45
C LYS A 90 16.18 -2.09 21.37
N TYR A 91 15.73 -1.78 20.15
CA TYR A 91 16.59 -1.28 19.06
C TYR A 91 16.90 0.22 19.13
N ARG A 92 16.14 1.00 19.91
CA ARG A 92 16.32 2.46 20.07
C ARG A 92 17.05 2.84 21.36
N THR A 93 17.02 2.01 22.39
CA THR A 93 17.58 2.31 23.73
C THR A 93 19.02 1.82 23.88
N GLY A 94 19.90 2.26 22.98
CA GLY A 94 21.35 2.38 23.24
C GLY A 94 21.71 3.66 24.01
N SER A 95 20.73 4.50 24.35
CA SER A 95 20.88 5.70 25.18
C SER A 95 20.01 5.56 26.41
N GLY A 96 20.64 5.44 27.59
CA GLY A 96 19.97 5.24 28.87
C GLY A 96 19.13 6.42 29.37
N LEU A 97 18.42 6.15 30.48
CA LEU A 97 17.43 6.94 31.28
C LEU A 97 16.01 6.33 31.14
N GLU A 98 15.60 5.40 32.00
CA GLU A 98 15.08 5.52 33.39
C GLU A 98 13.58 5.87 33.45
N GLY A 99 12.79 5.06 34.19
CA GLY A 99 11.47 5.42 34.71
C GLY A 99 10.36 4.37 34.59
N ILE A 100 10.11 3.62 35.68
CA ILE A 100 8.91 2.81 35.92
C ILE A 100 7.74 3.76 36.22
N ASN A 101 6.57 3.54 35.61
CA ASN A 101 5.40 4.42 35.76
C ASN A 101 4.31 3.79 36.63
N ALA A 102 3.46 4.63 37.20
CA ALA A 102 2.60 4.35 38.36
C ALA A 102 1.50 3.30 38.17
N ASP A 103 1.26 2.83 36.95
CA ASP A 103 0.17 1.89 36.64
C ASP A 103 0.57 0.42 36.92
N ASP A 104 1.86 0.07 36.82
CA ASP A 104 2.41 -1.25 37.19
C ASP A 104 2.25 -1.55 38.71
N LEU A 105 2.01 -0.53 39.53
CA LEU A 105 1.81 -0.65 40.98
C LEU A 105 0.35 -0.92 41.40
N MET A 106 -0.64 -0.67 40.52
CA MET A 106 -2.07 -0.83 40.85
C MET A 106 -2.57 -2.26 40.61
N GLU A 107 -2.09 -2.95 39.58
CA GLU A 107 -2.63 -4.24 39.16
C GLU A 107 -2.09 -5.43 39.98
N ILE A 108 -0.88 -5.29 40.52
CA ILE A 108 -0.30 -6.24 41.48
C ILE A 108 -1.09 -6.25 42.82
N ILE A 109 -1.77 -5.15 43.16
CA ILE A 109 -2.55 -5.02 44.41
C ILE A 109 -3.97 -5.60 44.25
N ALA A 110 -4.57 -5.52 43.06
CA ALA A 110 -5.95 -5.98 42.82
C ALA A 110 -6.09 -7.52 42.75
N SER A 111 -5.03 -8.22 42.33
CA SER A 111 -5.04 -9.67 42.15
C SER A 111 -4.84 -10.49 43.45
N ALA A 112 -4.53 -9.82 44.58
CA ALA A 112 -4.21 -10.51 45.84
C ALA A 112 -5.35 -10.60 46.88
N VAL A 113 -6.52 -9.98 46.68
CA VAL A 113 -7.50 -9.76 47.80
C VAL A 113 -8.89 -10.43 47.67
N VAL A 114 -9.34 -10.97 46.54
CA VAL A 114 -10.76 -11.41 46.43
C VAL A 114 -10.98 -12.93 46.28
N ALA A 115 -9.92 -13.75 46.37
CA ALA A 115 -10.06 -15.20 46.49
C ALA A 115 -9.97 -15.66 47.95
N GLY A 116 -11.09 -15.64 48.71
CA GLY A 116 -11.06 -16.13 50.10
C GLY A 116 -12.34 -16.02 50.94
N GLY A 117 -13.39 -16.78 50.59
CA GLY A 117 -14.20 -17.56 51.55
C GLY A 117 -15.22 -16.92 52.50
N GLY A 118 -16.49 -17.37 52.38
CA GLY A 118 -17.21 -18.04 53.48
C GLY A 118 -18.39 -17.33 54.17
N GLY A 119 -19.56 -18.01 54.22
CA GLY A 119 -20.37 -18.09 55.44
C GLY A 119 -21.88 -17.71 55.42
N ALA A 120 -22.74 -18.74 55.39
CA ALA A 120 -23.99 -18.97 56.17
C ALA A 120 -25.22 -18.02 56.11
N GLN A 121 -26.42 -18.58 55.81
CA GLN A 121 -27.52 -18.77 56.79
C GLN A 121 -28.76 -19.49 56.19
N ILE A 122 -29.46 -20.23 57.07
CA ILE A 122 -30.63 -21.09 56.82
C ILE A 122 -31.77 -20.55 57.69
N ALA A 123 -33.00 -20.46 57.18
CA ALA A 123 -34.21 -20.14 57.96
C ALA A 123 -35.45 -20.94 57.50
N GLN A 124 -35.80 -21.94 58.32
CA GLN A 124 -37.11 -22.37 58.85
C GLN A 124 -38.44 -22.01 58.13
N SER A 125 -39.32 -23.00 57.92
CA SER A 125 -40.63 -23.05 58.60
C SER A 125 -41.34 -24.41 58.44
N SER A 126 -41.96 -24.83 59.53
CA SER A 126 -42.61 -26.12 59.81
C SER A 126 -44.09 -25.89 60.08
N GLY A 127 -44.98 -26.66 59.45
CA GLY A 127 -46.43 -26.62 59.70
C GLY A 127 -47.03 -28.03 59.77
N GLN A 128 -47.43 -28.46 60.98
CA GLN A 128 -48.33 -29.59 61.23
C GLN A 128 -49.80 -29.09 61.24
N PRO A 129 -50.78 -29.89 60.79
CA PRO A 129 -52.17 -29.66 61.13
C PRO A 129 -52.57 -30.37 62.44
N VAL A 130 -53.35 -29.66 63.23
CA VAL A 130 -53.92 -30.04 64.54
C VAL A 130 -55.29 -30.71 64.33
N PHE A 131 -55.57 -31.78 65.07
CA PHE A 131 -56.93 -32.30 65.25
C PHE A 131 -57.13 -32.76 66.70
N THR A 132 -58.08 -32.15 67.42
CA THR A 132 -58.84 -32.70 68.56
C THR A 132 -60.03 -31.75 68.81
N SER A 133 -61.26 -32.20 68.58
CA SER A 133 -62.19 -32.88 69.50
C SER A 133 -63.11 -31.92 70.29
N ALA A 134 -64.37 -31.85 69.87
CA ALA A 134 -65.58 -31.54 70.65
C ALA A 134 -66.73 -31.72 69.63
N GLY A 135 -67.79 -32.48 69.81
CA GLY A 135 -68.61 -32.71 70.99
C GLY A 135 -70.05 -32.38 70.56
N GLY A 136 -70.91 -33.40 70.46
CA GLY A 136 -72.37 -33.21 70.27
C GLY A 136 -73.01 -34.12 69.22
N GLY A 137 -74.08 -34.84 69.62
CA GLY A 137 -75.09 -35.33 68.68
C GLY A 137 -75.37 -36.85 68.66
N MET A 138 -75.51 -37.51 69.81
CA MET A 138 -76.23 -38.78 69.89
C MET A 138 -77.72 -38.55 69.61
N VAL A 139 -78.17 -38.60 68.35
CA VAL A 139 -79.55 -39.01 67.95
C VAL A 139 -79.61 -39.53 66.48
N PHE A 140 -78.60 -39.31 65.63
CA PHE A 140 -78.62 -39.81 64.23
C PHE A 140 -78.06 -41.24 64.07
N THR A 141 -77.24 -41.70 65.01
CA THR A 141 -76.54 -42.99 64.96
C THR A 141 -77.44 -44.20 65.17
N GLU A 142 -78.57 -44.10 65.87
CA GLU A 142 -79.47 -45.25 66.10
C GLU A 142 -80.29 -45.60 64.86
N LYS A 143 -80.75 -44.61 64.09
CA LYS A 143 -81.49 -44.84 62.84
C LYS A 143 -80.58 -45.24 61.68
N PHE A 144 -79.33 -44.76 61.69
CA PHE A 144 -78.28 -45.19 60.79
C PHE A 144 -77.77 -46.60 61.14
N ASN A 145 -77.58 -46.93 62.43
CA ASN A 145 -77.26 -48.29 62.88
C ASN A 145 -78.36 -49.28 62.52
N GLN A 146 -79.65 -48.92 62.64
CA GLN A 146 -80.74 -49.78 62.18
C GLN A 146 -80.79 -49.97 60.66
N MET A 147 -80.29 -49.03 59.86
CA MET A 147 -80.10 -49.23 58.42
C MET A 147 -78.86 -50.08 58.11
N LEU A 148 -77.79 -49.95 58.91
CA LEU A 148 -76.55 -50.73 58.81
C LEU A 148 -76.68 -52.18 59.27
N GLU A 149 -77.64 -52.46 60.16
CA GLU A 149 -77.91 -53.79 60.69
C GLU A 149 -78.85 -54.60 59.78
N ASN A 150 -79.80 -53.92 59.10
CA ASN A 150 -80.76 -54.57 58.20
C ASN A 150 -80.24 -54.76 56.77
N ALA A 151 -79.38 -53.86 56.26
CA ALA A 151 -78.53 -54.17 55.13
C ALA A 151 -77.30 -54.85 55.72
N LYS A 152 -76.94 -56.09 55.35
CA LYS A 152 -75.79 -56.85 55.90
C LYS A 152 -74.42 -56.16 55.64
N ILE A 153 -74.21 -54.96 56.19
CA ILE A 153 -73.04 -54.11 56.01
C ILE A 153 -72.19 -54.30 57.27
N GLY A 154 -71.55 -55.46 57.35
CA GLY A 154 -70.56 -55.76 58.38
C GLY A 154 -69.17 -55.21 58.06
N PRO A 155 -68.24 -55.22 59.03
CA PRO A 155 -66.85 -54.78 58.85
C PRO A 155 -66.14 -55.45 57.67
N GLU A 156 -66.47 -56.71 57.33
CA GLU A 156 -65.92 -57.39 56.15
C GLU A 156 -66.31 -56.77 54.81
N LEU A 157 -67.51 -56.19 54.69
CA LEU A 157 -67.94 -55.53 53.45
C LEU A 157 -67.19 -54.22 53.27
N PHE A 158 -66.99 -53.47 54.36
CA PHE A 158 -66.16 -52.27 54.37
C PHE A 158 -64.70 -52.58 54.03
N ASP A 159 -64.16 -53.70 54.51
CA ASP A 159 -62.77 -54.10 54.23
C ASP A 159 -62.58 -54.57 52.77
N LYS A 160 -63.59 -55.25 52.19
CA LYS A 160 -63.58 -55.59 50.76
C LYS A 160 -63.77 -54.37 49.85
N ILE A 161 -64.60 -53.42 50.26
CA ILE A 161 -64.79 -52.16 49.53
C ILE A 161 -63.54 -51.28 49.65
N SER A 162 -62.91 -51.20 50.82
CA SER A 162 -61.68 -50.44 51.02
C SER A 162 -60.54 -51.03 50.18
N GLN A 163 -60.38 -52.36 50.16
CA GLN A 163 -59.41 -53.04 49.31
C GLN A 163 -59.73 -52.86 47.82
N GLY A 164 -61.02 -52.87 47.43
CA GLY A 164 -61.45 -52.61 46.06
C GLY A 164 -61.13 -51.18 45.60
N LEU A 165 -61.40 -50.18 46.45
CA LEU A 165 -61.08 -48.78 46.19
C LEU A 165 -59.57 -48.54 46.18
N TYR A 166 -58.80 -49.19 47.07
CA TYR A 166 -57.34 -49.14 47.05
C TYR A 166 -56.77 -49.74 45.76
N LYS A 167 -57.26 -50.91 45.34
CA LYS A 167 -56.83 -51.54 44.08
C LYS A 167 -57.20 -50.70 42.86
N LEU A 168 -58.37 -50.07 42.88
CA LEU A 168 -58.78 -49.14 41.82
C LEU A 168 -57.86 -47.92 41.80
N SER A 169 -57.59 -47.31 42.96
CA SER A 169 -56.67 -46.18 43.09
C SER A 169 -55.25 -46.52 42.60
N ASP A 170 -54.72 -47.69 42.97
CA ASP A 170 -53.41 -48.19 42.52
C ASP A 170 -53.39 -48.45 41.01
N THR A 171 -54.47 -49.01 40.47
CA THR A 171 -54.62 -49.23 39.02
C THR A 171 -54.69 -47.90 38.27
N THR A 172 -55.44 -46.92 38.78
CA THR A 172 -55.52 -45.56 38.21
C THR A 172 -54.18 -44.84 38.27
N SER A 173 -53.41 -44.99 39.35
CA SER A 173 -52.04 -44.45 39.46
C SER A 173 -51.12 -45.06 38.40
N LYS A 174 -51.11 -46.39 38.26
CA LYS A 174 -50.32 -47.08 37.21
C LYS A 174 -50.76 -46.71 35.80
N LEU A 175 -52.05 -46.45 35.59
CA LEU A 175 -52.56 -45.95 34.32
C LEU A 175 -52.04 -44.54 34.00
N SER A 176 -51.90 -43.70 35.03
CA SER A 176 -51.26 -42.38 34.93
C SER A 176 -49.79 -42.52 34.50
N ASP A 177 -49.03 -43.41 35.14
CA ASP A 177 -47.62 -43.64 34.80
C ASP A 177 -47.45 -44.15 33.35
N ILE A 178 -48.35 -45.03 32.90
CA ILE A 178 -48.38 -45.51 31.51
C ILE A 178 -48.70 -44.38 30.54
N SER A 179 -49.65 -43.51 30.89
CA SER A 179 -49.99 -42.33 30.10
C SER A 179 -48.80 -41.36 29.99
N GLU A 180 -48.06 -41.17 31.09
CA GLU A 180 -46.89 -40.30 31.15
C GLU A 180 -45.71 -40.89 30.36
N ALA A 181 -45.49 -42.21 30.45
CA ALA A 181 -44.52 -42.93 29.63
C ALA A 181 -44.88 -42.92 28.13
N ALA A 182 -46.17 -43.06 27.79
CA ALA A 182 -46.64 -42.96 26.41
C ALA A 182 -46.44 -41.53 25.85
N SER A 183 -46.69 -40.51 26.66
CA SER A 183 -46.40 -39.12 26.31
C SER A 183 -44.90 -38.89 26.08
N ALA A 184 -44.04 -39.35 26.99
CA ALA A 184 -42.59 -39.26 26.84
C ALA A 184 -42.07 -40.00 25.60
N THR A 185 -42.65 -41.16 25.28
CA THR A 185 -42.32 -41.93 24.06
C THR A 185 -42.72 -41.18 22.79
N SER A 186 -43.87 -40.51 22.81
CA SER A 186 -44.30 -39.62 21.72
C SER A 186 -43.30 -38.47 21.52
N THR A 187 -42.89 -37.81 22.62
CA THR A 187 -41.89 -36.74 22.58
C THR A 187 -40.52 -37.22 22.08
N TYR A 188 -40.06 -38.39 22.52
CA TYR A 188 -38.82 -39.01 22.04
C TYR A 188 -38.88 -39.28 20.52
N THR A 189 -39.98 -39.85 20.04
CA THR A 189 -40.19 -40.13 18.61
C THR A 189 -40.17 -38.85 17.79
N GLN A 190 -40.78 -37.77 18.32
CA GLN A 190 -40.82 -36.47 17.67
C GLN A 190 -39.43 -35.81 17.61
N ASN A 191 -38.64 -35.92 18.69
CA ASN A 191 -37.26 -35.44 18.72
C ASN A 191 -36.35 -36.26 17.79
N MET A 192 -36.54 -37.57 17.73
CA MET A 192 -35.79 -38.44 16.82
C MET A 192 -36.12 -38.13 15.35
N LYS A 193 -37.38 -37.82 15.04
CA LYS A 193 -37.78 -37.33 13.72
C LYS A 193 -37.09 -36.01 13.36
N LYS A 194 -37.10 -35.02 14.26
CA LYS A 194 -36.38 -33.75 14.06
C LYS A 194 -34.87 -33.93 13.88
N ALA A 195 -34.28 -34.87 14.62
CA ALA A 195 -32.86 -35.21 14.45
C ALA A 195 -32.60 -35.81 13.06
N SER A 196 -33.44 -36.73 12.60
CA SER A 196 -33.36 -37.28 11.24
C SER A 196 -33.51 -36.20 10.17
N ASP A 197 -34.46 -35.27 10.35
CA ASP A 197 -34.65 -34.15 9.42
C ASP A 197 -33.42 -33.22 9.39
N SER A 198 -32.76 -33.01 10.54
CA SER A 198 -31.53 -32.23 10.64
C SER A 198 -30.35 -32.92 9.95
N VAL A 199 -30.23 -34.25 10.09
CA VAL A 199 -29.21 -35.05 9.38
C VAL A 199 -29.44 -35.06 7.88
N ALA A 200 -30.71 -35.09 7.45
CA ALA A 200 -31.06 -34.94 6.03
C ALA A 200 -30.63 -33.56 5.51
N GLY A 201 -30.96 -32.47 6.22
CA GLY A 201 -30.54 -31.11 5.85
C GLY A 201 -29.02 -30.91 5.85
N PHE A 202 -28.31 -31.55 6.78
CA PHE A 202 -26.85 -31.56 6.79
C PHE A 202 -26.26 -32.27 5.56
N THR A 203 -26.82 -33.43 5.19
CA THR A 203 -26.38 -34.21 4.03
C THR A 203 -26.59 -33.43 2.73
N GLU A 204 -27.73 -32.76 2.61
CA GLU A 204 -28.04 -31.90 1.45
C GLU A 204 -27.09 -30.69 1.37
N SER A 205 -26.82 -30.03 2.50
CA SER A 205 -25.84 -28.93 2.57
C SER A 205 -24.42 -29.40 2.24
N TYR A 206 -24.03 -30.59 2.70
CA TYR A 206 -22.71 -31.15 2.41
C TYR A 206 -22.53 -31.48 0.92
N GLN A 207 -23.56 -32.04 0.27
CA GLN A 207 -23.56 -32.27 -1.18
C GLN A 207 -23.51 -30.96 -1.97
N GLY A 208 -24.31 -29.96 -1.58
CA GLY A 208 -24.29 -28.63 -2.19
C GLY A 208 -22.93 -27.95 -2.07
N ASN A 209 -22.32 -27.99 -0.89
CA ASN A 209 -20.99 -27.43 -0.64
C ASN A 209 -19.90 -28.14 -1.46
N GLY A 210 -20.00 -29.46 -1.66
CA GLY A 210 -19.07 -30.20 -2.51
C GLY A 210 -19.11 -29.74 -3.98
N GLN A 211 -20.31 -29.45 -4.51
CA GLN A 211 -20.47 -28.89 -5.85
C GLN A 211 -19.91 -27.47 -5.94
N VAL A 212 -20.25 -26.60 -5.00
CA VAL A 212 -19.73 -25.22 -4.95
C VAL A 212 -18.21 -25.19 -4.82
N LEU A 213 -17.63 -26.11 -4.04
CA LEU A 213 -16.18 -26.23 -3.91
C LEU A 213 -15.52 -26.66 -5.22
N SER A 214 -16.11 -27.64 -5.92
CA SER A 214 -15.63 -28.09 -7.24
C SER A 214 -15.69 -26.96 -8.27
N GLU A 215 -16.80 -26.21 -8.30
CA GLU A 215 -16.98 -25.02 -9.14
C GLU A 215 -15.92 -23.95 -8.83
N SER A 216 -15.68 -23.68 -7.54
CA SER A 216 -14.70 -22.71 -7.08
C SER A 216 -13.27 -23.10 -7.45
N ILE A 217 -12.93 -24.39 -7.39
CA ILE A 217 -11.62 -24.91 -7.83
C ILE A 217 -11.44 -24.73 -9.34
N ASN A 218 -12.49 -24.97 -10.12
CA ASN A 218 -12.45 -24.77 -11.58
C ASN A 218 -12.30 -23.28 -11.94
N ILE A 219 -13.06 -22.39 -11.30
CA ILE A 219 -12.95 -20.94 -11.50
C ILE A 219 -11.56 -20.44 -11.09
N LEU A 220 -11.02 -20.94 -9.97
CA LEU A 220 -9.68 -20.57 -9.52
C LEU A 220 -8.61 -21.00 -10.53
N SER A 221 -8.70 -22.24 -11.04
CA SER A 221 -7.81 -22.75 -12.09
C SER A 221 -7.88 -21.91 -13.36
N GLU A 222 -9.08 -21.58 -13.82
CA GLU A 222 -9.29 -20.72 -14.99
C GLU A 222 -8.73 -19.31 -14.76
N SER A 223 -8.91 -18.76 -13.56
CA SER A 223 -8.34 -17.45 -13.20
C SER A 223 -6.81 -17.49 -13.21
N PHE A 224 -6.18 -18.55 -12.70
CA PHE A 224 -4.73 -18.72 -12.73
C PHE A 224 -4.21 -18.83 -14.16
N GLN A 225 -4.86 -19.62 -15.01
CA GLN A 225 -4.50 -19.73 -16.43
C GLN A 225 -4.63 -18.39 -17.15
N LYS A 226 -5.70 -17.63 -16.87
CA LYS A 226 -5.91 -16.31 -17.44
C LYS A 226 -4.86 -15.31 -17.00
N VAL A 227 -4.52 -15.28 -15.70
CA VAL A 227 -3.44 -14.43 -15.16
C VAL A 227 -2.11 -14.81 -15.78
N ALA A 228 -1.77 -16.10 -15.88
CA ALA A 228 -0.55 -16.56 -16.53
C ALA A 228 -0.50 -16.15 -18.00
N GLY A 229 -1.62 -16.24 -18.72
CA GLY A 229 -1.77 -15.75 -20.08
C GLY A 229 -1.52 -14.25 -20.20
N THR A 230 -2.16 -13.43 -19.36
CA THR A 230 -1.99 -11.97 -19.34
C THR A 230 -0.57 -11.54 -18.95
N VAL A 231 0.06 -12.24 -18.00
CA VAL A 231 1.46 -11.99 -17.62
C VAL A 231 2.41 -12.35 -18.77
N SER A 232 2.18 -13.47 -19.45
CA SER A 232 2.96 -13.87 -20.62
C SER A 232 2.83 -12.86 -21.77
N GLU A 233 1.61 -12.43 -22.08
CA GLU A 233 1.32 -11.41 -23.10
C GLU A 233 1.96 -10.06 -22.74
N SER A 234 1.85 -9.63 -21.47
CA SER A 234 2.53 -8.42 -20.99
C SER A 234 4.04 -8.54 -21.10
N GLY A 235 4.61 -9.69 -20.77
CA GLY A 235 6.04 -9.99 -20.95
C GLY A 235 6.48 -9.88 -22.40
N GLN A 236 5.71 -10.44 -23.34
CA GLN A 236 5.98 -10.33 -24.77
C GLN A 236 5.88 -8.87 -25.27
N ASN A 237 4.84 -8.15 -24.85
CA ASN A 237 4.66 -6.74 -25.21
C ASN A 237 5.80 -5.86 -24.66
N PHE A 238 6.22 -6.09 -23.42
CA PHE A 238 7.38 -5.43 -22.83
C PHE A 238 8.65 -5.74 -23.63
N MET A 239 8.93 -7.02 -23.91
CA MET A 239 10.10 -7.41 -24.71
C MET A 239 10.10 -6.77 -26.10
N GLY A 240 8.96 -6.74 -26.80
CA GLY A 240 8.84 -6.07 -28.09
C GLY A 240 8.99 -4.55 -27.98
N GLY A 241 8.58 -3.94 -26.87
CA GLY A 241 8.82 -2.52 -26.57
C GLY A 241 10.29 -2.19 -26.33
N VAL A 242 10.99 -3.06 -25.58
CA VAL A 242 12.44 -2.96 -25.34
C VAL A 242 13.19 -3.12 -26.67
N GLU A 243 12.85 -4.12 -27.48
CA GLU A 243 13.46 -4.34 -28.79
C GLU A 243 13.30 -3.14 -29.71
N ARG A 244 12.09 -2.56 -29.80
CA ARG A 244 11.88 -1.30 -30.56
C ARG A 244 12.70 -0.14 -30.02
N SER A 245 12.85 -0.02 -28.70
CA SER A 245 13.63 1.06 -28.10
C SER A 245 15.12 0.91 -28.40
N VAL A 246 15.65 -0.31 -28.32
CA VAL A 246 17.04 -0.63 -28.70
C VAL A 246 17.27 -0.33 -30.17
N ASN A 247 16.37 -0.74 -31.06
CA ASN A 247 16.47 -0.47 -32.49
C ASN A 247 16.44 1.04 -32.80
N ASN A 248 15.55 1.80 -32.14
CA ASN A 248 15.51 3.27 -32.27
C ASN A 248 16.81 3.92 -31.77
N LEU A 249 17.34 3.47 -30.63
CA LEU A 249 18.61 3.98 -30.10
C LEU A 249 19.77 3.68 -31.05
N GLN A 250 19.81 2.48 -31.63
CA GLN A 250 20.81 2.10 -32.63
C GLN A 250 20.73 3.00 -33.86
N GLU A 251 19.52 3.27 -34.37
CA GLU A 251 19.32 4.17 -35.51
C GLU A 251 19.76 5.60 -35.17
N GLN A 252 19.37 6.13 -34.02
CA GLN A 252 19.79 7.47 -33.57
C GLN A 252 21.31 7.58 -33.41
N LEU A 253 21.96 6.58 -32.81
CA LEU A 253 23.41 6.53 -32.67
C LEU A 253 24.11 6.46 -34.02
N THR A 254 23.56 5.69 -34.97
CA THR A 254 24.11 5.58 -36.33
C THR A 254 24.02 6.92 -37.06
N ASN A 255 22.84 7.56 -37.03
CA ASN A 255 22.62 8.88 -37.64
C ASN A 255 23.48 9.98 -36.99
N ALA A 256 23.65 9.93 -35.67
CA ALA A 256 24.54 10.84 -34.96
C ALA A 256 26.00 10.61 -35.36
N GLY A 257 26.43 9.35 -35.49
CA GLY A 257 27.77 8.98 -35.97
C GLY A 257 28.04 9.50 -37.39
N GLU A 258 27.07 9.36 -38.29
CA GLU A 258 27.16 9.86 -39.66
C GLU A 258 27.25 11.40 -39.69
N THR A 259 26.42 12.09 -38.88
CA THR A 259 26.47 13.56 -38.75
C THR A 259 27.82 14.05 -38.21
N VAL A 260 28.39 13.36 -37.22
CA VAL A 260 29.70 13.69 -36.67
C VAL A 260 30.78 13.48 -37.74
N SER A 261 30.72 12.37 -38.47
CA SER A 261 31.64 12.08 -39.58
C SER A 261 31.59 13.19 -40.64
N GLU A 262 30.39 13.59 -41.06
CA GLU A 262 30.20 14.67 -42.03
C GLU A 262 30.79 16.01 -41.54
N ARG A 263 30.57 16.36 -40.26
CA ARG A 263 31.13 17.57 -39.65
C ARG A 263 32.66 17.53 -39.57
N ILE A 264 33.25 16.38 -39.25
CA ILE A 264 34.71 16.20 -39.21
C ILE A 264 35.29 16.38 -40.61
N VAL A 265 34.70 15.75 -41.63
CA VAL A 265 35.15 15.87 -43.03
C VAL A 265 35.04 17.32 -43.49
N LYS A 266 33.91 17.98 -43.23
CA LYS A 266 33.71 19.40 -43.59
C LYS A 266 34.71 20.31 -42.88
N SER A 267 34.91 20.14 -41.58
CA SER A 267 35.90 20.91 -40.82
C SER A 267 37.32 20.68 -41.35
N GLY A 268 37.67 19.45 -41.72
CA GLY A 268 38.97 19.14 -42.34
C GLY A 268 39.15 19.87 -43.68
N SER A 269 38.10 19.91 -44.51
CA SER A 269 38.09 20.66 -45.76
C SER A 269 38.20 22.17 -45.56
N ASP A 270 37.50 22.73 -44.58
CA ASP A 270 37.54 24.16 -44.25
C ASP A 270 38.95 24.56 -43.78
N VAL A 271 39.57 23.76 -42.91
CA VAL A 271 40.96 23.97 -42.47
C VAL A 271 41.92 23.90 -43.65
N ALA A 272 41.80 22.89 -44.52
CA ALA A 272 42.63 22.78 -45.72
C ALA A 272 42.50 24.01 -46.63
N THR A 273 41.27 24.51 -46.81
CA THR A 273 40.98 25.70 -47.61
C THR A 273 41.57 26.96 -46.98
N GLN A 274 41.49 27.10 -45.66
CA GLN A 274 42.07 28.22 -44.92
C GLN A 274 43.60 28.23 -45.01
N ILE A 275 44.23 27.05 -44.86
CA ILE A 275 45.68 26.88 -45.02
C ILE A 275 46.11 27.24 -46.44
N SER A 276 45.39 26.76 -47.46
CA SER A 276 45.67 27.09 -48.86
C SER A 276 45.57 28.60 -49.13
N SER A 277 44.53 29.24 -48.58
CA SER A 277 44.34 30.69 -48.69
C SER A 277 45.45 31.48 -47.99
N ALA A 278 45.84 31.05 -46.78
CA ALA A 278 46.94 31.67 -46.03
C ALA A 278 48.29 31.52 -46.76
N ALA A 279 48.57 30.35 -47.35
CA ALA A 279 49.76 30.12 -48.16
C ALA A 279 49.79 31.01 -49.41
N THR A 280 48.64 31.18 -50.07
CA THR A 280 48.49 32.08 -51.23
C THR A 280 48.73 33.53 -50.83
N ASN A 281 48.14 33.98 -49.71
CA ASN A 281 48.34 35.32 -49.18
C ASN A 281 49.80 35.57 -48.81
N LEU A 282 50.45 34.62 -48.12
CA LEU A 282 51.88 34.70 -47.79
C LEU A 282 52.73 34.87 -49.05
N THR A 283 52.47 34.05 -50.07
CA THR A 283 53.16 34.14 -51.36
C THR A 283 52.97 35.53 -51.99
N SER A 284 51.75 36.08 -51.96
CA SER A 284 51.46 37.43 -52.45
C SER A 284 52.22 38.51 -51.68
N THR A 285 52.24 38.46 -50.34
CA THR A 285 53.03 39.40 -49.52
C THR A 285 54.53 39.29 -49.79
N TYR A 286 55.07 38.09 -50.00
CA TYR A 286 56.47 37.90 -50.37
C TYR A 286 56.79 38.48 -51.75
N MET A 287 55.90 38.31 -52.74
CA MET A 287 56.05 38.94 -54.06
C MET A 287 56.03 40.47 -53.96
N GLN A 288 55.06 41.03 -53.22
CA GLN A 288 54.98 42.48 -53.00
C GLN A 288 56.20 43.04 -52.27
N LEU A 289 56.74 42.29 -51.30
CA LEU A 289 57.97 42.67 -50.61
C LEU A 289 59.17 42.64 -51.57
N ALA A 290 59.29 41.61 -52.41
CA ALA A 290 60.35 41.53 -53.41
C ALA A 290 60.28 42.70 -54.41
N ASP A 291 59.09 43.04 -54.90
CA ASP A 291 58.87 44.19 -55.78
C ASP A 291 59.19 45.51 -55.06
N ALA A 292 58.77 45.67 -53.80
CA ALA A 292 59.08 46.86 -53.02
C ALA A 292 60.58 47.00 -52.74
N MET A 293 61.29 45.91 -52.46
CA MET A 293 62.75 45.91 -52.30
C MET A 293 63.46 46.24 -53.61
N LYS A 294 62.98 45.72 -54.75
CA LYS A 294 63.52 46.05 -56.08
C LYS A 294 63.36 47.54 -56.39
N ALA A 295 62.15 48.07 -56.20
CA ALA A 295 61.88 49.51 -56.36
C ALA A 295 62.73 50.35 -55.39
N ASN A 296 62.93 49.89 -54.15
CA ASN A 296 63.80 50.57 -53.19
C ASN A 296 65.27 50.57 -53.64
N GLY A 297 65.79 49.45 -54.15
CA GLY A 297 67.14 49.36 -54.70
C GLY A 297 67.37 50.28 -55.91
N GLU A 298 66.36 50.46 -56.76
CA GLU A 298 66.39 51.43 -57.86
C GLU A 298 66.36 52.89 -57.36
N ILE A 299 65.60 53.20 -56.30
CA ILE A 299 65.56 54.54 -55.70
C ILE A 299 66.87 54.87 -54.97
N ILE A 300 67.45 53.90 -54.25
CA ILE A 300 68.74 54.06 -53.56
C ILE A 300 69.87 54.26 -54.59
N SER A 301 69.84 53.56 -55.73
CA SER A 301 70.82 53.75 -56.79
C SER A 301 70.63 55.03 -57.60
N SER A 302 69.46 55.68 -57.55
CA SER A 302 69.14 56.91 -58.30
C SER A 302 69.22 58.23 -57.50
N GLY A 303 69.65 58.22 -56.24
CA GLY A 303 70.05 59.42 -55.51
C GLY A 303 68.91 60.24 -54.86
N SER A 304 68.85 60.16 -53.53
CA SER A 304 68.34 61.15 -52.55
C SER A 304 66.89 61.69 -52.58
N GLY A 305 66.02 61.36 -53.56
CA GLY A 305 64.68 61.97 -53.64
C GLY A 305 63.54 61.32 -52.83
N GLY A 306 63.54 60.00 -52.64
CA GLY A 306 62.33 59.24 -52.24
C GLY A 306 62.18 58.85 -50.76
N TYR A 307 63.15 59.16 -49.90
CA TYR A 307 63.22 58.61 -48.53
C TYR A 307 62.05 59.01 -47.63
N GLN A 308 61.57 60.26 -47.75
CA GLN A 308 60.44 60.77 -46.97
C GLN A 308 59.13 60.01 -47.27
N GLU A 309 58.91 59.70 -48.54
CA GLU A 309 57.71 58.98 -49.01
C GLU A 309 57.76 57.50 -48.59
N GLN A 310 58.98 56.95 -48.51
CA GLN A 310 59.24 55.60 -48.05
C GLN A 310 59.00 55.43 -46.55
N LEU A 311 59.45 56.39 -45.73
CA LEU A 311 59.13 56.41 -44.30
C LEU A 311 57.62 56.51 -44.06
N ASN A 312 56.90 57.30 -44.87
CA ASN A 312 55.45 57.43 -44.74
C ASN A 312 54.72 56.11 -45.10
N ARG A 313 55.15 55.43 -46.17
CA ARG A 313 54.64 54.09 -46.53
C ARG A 313 54.94 53.05 -45.45
N LEU A 314 56.14 53.05 -44.89
CA LEU A 314 56.56 52.10 -43.86
C LEU A 314 55.77 52.33 -42.56
N ASN A 315 55.53 53.59 -42.19
CA ASN A 315 54.72 53.93 -41.03
C ASN A 315 53.24 53.52 -41.20
N LYS A 316 52.66 53.70 -42.40
CA LYS A 316 51.32 53.19 -42.73
C LYS A 316 51.25 51.66 -42.68
N ASN A 317 52.27 50.96 -43.19
CA ASN A 317 52.34 49.51 -43.14
C ASN A 317 52.47 48.99 -41.70
N MET A 318 53.26 49.66 -40.84
CA MET A 318 53.36 49.33 -39.42
C MET A 318 52.06 49.55 -38.67
N ALA A 319 51.34 50.64 -38.97
CA ALA A 319 50.02 50.90 -38.39
C ALA A 319 48.99 49.82 -38.82
N ALA A 320 48.98 49.44 -40.10
CA ALA A 320 48.11 48.39 -40.62
C ALA A 320 48.45 47.01 -40.02
N LEU A 321 49.75 46.69 -39.85
CA LEU A 321 50.20 45.45 -39.24
C LEU A 321 49.82 45.36 -37.76
N ASN A 322 50.02 46.44 -37.01
CA ASN A 322 49.60 46.50 -35.60
C ASN A 322 48.09 46.34 -35.46
N ALA A 323 47.29 46.99 -36.31
CA ALA A 323 45.84 46.83 -36.31
C ALA A 323 45.41 45.38 -36.63
N ALA A 324 46.06 44.73 -37.59
CA ALA A 324 45.81 43.33 -37.90
C ALA A 324 46.22 42.39 -36.75
N HIS A 325 47.33 42.69 -36.07
CA HIS A 325 47.81 41.92 -34.93
C HIS A 325 46.88 42.03 -33.72
N GLU A 326 46.37 43.23 -33.45
CA GLU A 326 45.34 43.49 -32.42
C GLU A 326 44.06 42.69 -32.71
N LEU A 327 43.59 42.72 -33.96
CA LEU A 327 42.37 42.02 -34.39
C LEU A 327 42.54 40.49 -34.31
N HIS A 328 43.73 39.98 -34.63
CA HIS A 328 44.07 38.56 -34.45
C HIS A 328 44.06 38.16 -32.98
N LEU A 329 44.71 38.94 -32.10
CA LEU A 329 44.72 38.66 -30.66
C LEU A 329 43.31 38.68 -30.08
N GLN A 330 42.48 39.63 -30.50
CA GLN A 330 41.09 39.73 -30.06
C GLN A 330 40.26 38.53 -30.52
N GLY A 331 40.36 38.15 -31.81
CA GLY A 331 39.65 36.98 -32.36
C GLY A 331 40.12 35.65 -31.74
N THR A 332 41.41 35.50 -31.46
CA THR A 332 41.94 34.30 -30.81
C THR A 332 41.50 34.22 -29.35
N SER A 333 41.45 35.34 -28.63
CA SER A 333 40.91 35.38 -27.26
C SER A 333 39.43 34.99 -27.21
N GLU A 334 38.64 35.41 -28.19
CA GLU A 334 37.22 35.10 -28.27
C GLU A 334 36.99 33.60 -28.54
N LYS A 335 37.72 33.02 -29.50
CA LYS A 335 37.69 31.58 -29.76
C LYS A 335 38.16 30.74 -28.58
N LEU A 336 39.12 31.21 -27.80
CA LEU A 336 39.61 30.51 -26.61
C LEU A 336 38.53 30.46 -25.51
N LYS A 337 37.73 31.53 -25.40
CA LYS A 337 36.60 31.60 -24.46
C LYS A 337 35.45 30.69 -24.88
N GLU A 338 35.11 30.63 -26.17
CA GLU A 338 34.15 29.65 -26.70
C GLU A 338 34.64 28.21 -26.49
N SER A 339 35.93 27.94 -26.76
CA SER A 339 36.52 26.62 -26.55
C SER A 339 36.44 26.18 -25.09
N GLN A 340 36.69 27.09 -24.14
CA GLN A 340 36.57 26.82 -22.72
C GLN A 340 35.13 26.49 -22.29
N GLN A 341 34.14 27.16 -22.88
CA GLN A 341 32.73 26.81 -22.67
C GLN A 341 32.41 25.41 -23.21
N VAL A 342 32.91 25.05 -24.39
CA VAL A 342 32.74 23.69 -24.96
C VAL A 342 33.34 22.64 -24.03
N TYR A 343 34.57 22.84 -23.53
CA TYR A 343 35.19 21.91 -22.58
C TYR A 343 34.36 21.74 -21.30
N SER A 344 33.85 22.83 -20.73
CA SER A 344 32.98 22.77 -19.54
C SER A 344 31.64 22.07 -19.81
N GLY A 345 31.07 22.27 -21.00
CA GLY A 345 29.83 21.63 -21.43
C GLY A 345 29.99 20.13 -21.63
N VAL A 346 31.11 19.70 -22.24
CA VAL A 346 31.48 18.30 -22.41
C VAL A 346 31.70 17.63 -21.05
N GLU A 347 32.38 18.28 -20.11
CA GLU A 347 32.55 17.78 -18.74
C GLU A 347 31.20 17.59 -18.04
N GLY A 348 30.29 18.57 -18.15
CA GLY A 348 28.94 18.47 -17.62
C GLY A 348 28.11 17.33 -18.25
N MET A 349 28.25 17.13 -19.56
CA MET A 349 27.61 16.02 -20.28
C MET A 349 28.16 14.67 -19.83
N MET A 350 29.49 14.54 -19.73
CA MET A 350 30.16 13.33 -19.24
C MET A 350 29.70 12.97 -17.83
N LYS A 351 29.53 13.97 -16.96
CA LYS A 351 29.05 13.79 -15.59
C LYS A 351 27.60 13.32 -15.54
N LYS A 352 26.71 13.89 -16.36
CA LYS A 352 25.32 13.44 -16.48
C LYS A 352 25.20 12.04 -17.08
N LEU A 353 26.01 11.73 -18.08
CA LEU A 353 26.04 10.42 -18.72
C LEU A 353 26.50 9.34 -17.75
N LYS A 354 27.55 9.63 -16.96
CA LYS A 354 28.00 8.74 -15.89
C LYS A 354 26.91 8.49 -14.83
N ALA A 355 26.24 9.54 -14.36
CA ALA A 355 25.14 9.40 -13.40
C ALA A 355 23.99 8.55 -13.98
N SER A 356 23.66 8.73 -15.26
CA SER A 356 22.61 7.95 -15.92
C SER A 356 22.98 6.47 -16.05
N ILE A 357 24.25 6.15 -16.29
CA ILE A 357 24.75 4.77 -16.30
C ILE A 357 24.61 4.14 -14.91
N GLU A 358 25.00 4.87 -13.86
CA GLU A 358 24.91 4.43 -12.46
C GLU A 358 23.46 4.15 -12.02
N GLU A 359 22.52 5.01 -12.44
CA GLU A 359 21.08 4.82 -12.18
C GLU A 359 20.53 3.59 -12.93
N THR A 360 21.00 3.36 -14.15
CA THR A 360 20.59 2.21 -14.99
C THR A 360 21.08 0.89 -14.38
N GLU A 361 22.28 0.87 -13.83
CA GLU A 361 22.84 -0.30 -13.15
C GLU A 361 22.05 -0.66 -11.89
N LYS A 362 21.71 0.34 -11.06
CA LYS A 362 20.82 0.13 -9.88
C LYS A 362 19.44 -0.40 -10.26
N TYR A 363 18.88 0.09 -11.37
CA TYR A 363 17.61 -0.39 -11.87
C TYR A 363 17.70 -1.85 -12.32
N ALA A 364 18.76 -2.22 -13.07
CA ALA A 364 19.01 -3.59 -13.48
C ALA A 364 19.14 -4.54 -12.27
N ASP A 365 19.86 -4.13 -11.22
CA ASP A 365 19.97 -4.88 -9.96
C ASP A 365 18.61 -5.05 -9.26
N SER A 366 17.80 -4.00 -9.26
CA SER A 366 16.46 -4.04 -8.65
C SER A 366 15.53 -5.00 -9.40
N VAL A 367 15.60 -5.02 -10.73
CA VAL A 367 14.88 -5.98 -11.58
C VAL A 367 15.38 -7.41 -11.36
N ALA A 368 16.69 -7.61 -11.19
CA ALA A 368 17.26 -8.93 -10.88
C ALA A 368 16.75 -9.46 -9.52
N LYS A 369 16.76 -8.63 -8.48
CA LYS A 369 16.21 -8.98 -7.15
C LYS A 369 14.72 -9.28 -7.20
N LEU A 370 13.94 -8.49 -7.96
CA LEU A 370 12.52 -8.74 -8.13
C LEU A 370 12.26 -10.11 -8.79
N ASN A 371 13.00 -10.44 -9.85
CA ASN A 371 12.91 -11.76 -10.48
C ASN A 371 13.26 -12.90 -9.52
N GLN A 372 14.29 -12.72 -8.68
CA GLN A 372 14.67 -13.70 -7.67
C GLN A 372 13.58 -13.90 -6.62
N ASN A 373 12.94 -12.80 -6.19
CA ASN A 373 11.82 -12.87 -5.25
C ASN A 373 10.61 -13.57 -5.87
N ILE A 374 10.26 -13.27 -7.13
CA ILE A 374 9.18 -13.94 -7.86
C ILE A 374 9.47 -15.44 -8.03
N SER A 375 10.71 -15.80 -8.35
CA SER A 375 11.14 -17.20 -8.45
C SER A 375 11.04 -17.95 -7.11
N SER A 376 11.44 -17.29 -6.02
CA SER A 376 11.31 -17.82 -4.65
C SER A 376 9.84 -18.01 -4.28
N LEU A 377 8.98 -17.03 -4.61
CA LEU A 377 7.52 -17.10 -4.41
C LEU A 377 6.93 -18.29 -5.17
N ASN A 378 7.25 -18.44 -6.45
CA ASN A 378 6.78 -19.56 -7.28
C ASN A 378 7.25 -20.92 -6.75
N THR A 379 8.46 -20.98 -6.17
CA THR A 379 8.97 -22.20 -5.53
C THR A 379 8.18 -22.53 -4.27
N ILE A 380 7.88 -21.55 -3.41
CA ILE A 380 7.05 -21.75 -2.21
C ILE A 380 5.62 -22.14 -2.59
N TYR A 381 5.01 -21.46 -3.57
CA TYR A 381 3.69 -21.81 -4.07
C TYR A 381 3.65 -23.19 -4.70
N GLY A 382 4.65 -23.57 -5.50
CA GLY A 382 4.76 -24.91 -6.06
C GLY A 382 4.89 -25.99 -4.97
N ASN A 383 5.72 -25.76 -3.96
CA ASN A 383 5.87 -26.67 -2.83
C ASN A 383 4.58 -26.78 -2.00
N MET A 384 3.87 -25.67 -1.81
CA MET A 384 2.60 -25.64 -1.08
C MET A 384 1.49 -26.35 -1.87
N LEU A 385 1.45 -26.18 -3.20
CA LEU A 385 0.51 -26.86 -4.09
C LEU A 385 0.79 -28.37 -4.17
N SER A 386 2.06 -28.77 -4.23
CA SER A 386 2.46 -30.18 -4.13
C SER A 386 2.15 -30.78 -2.76
N ALA A 387 2.35 -30.05 -1.66
CA ALA A 387 1.97 -30.51 -0.34
C ALA A 387 0.45 -30.68 -0.21
N MET A 388 -0.33 -29.75 -0.79
CA MET A 388 -1.78 -29.80 -0.77
C MET A 388 -2.35 -30.93 -1.66
N SER A 389 -1.74 -31.20 -2.82
CA SER A 389 -2.14 -32.33 -3.69
C SER A 389 -1.78 -33.68 -3.08
N VAL A 390 -0.64 -33.78 -2.38
CA VAL A 390 -0.24 -34.98 -1.63
C VAL A 390 -1.18 -35.24 -0.44
N MET A 391 -1.62 -34.20 0.27
CA MET A 391 -2.62 -34.34 1.33
C MET A 391 -4.01 -34.72 0.80
N SER A 392 -4.39 -34.27 -0.39
CA SER A 392 -5.65 -34.65 -1.05
C SER A 392 -5.68 -36.10 -1.54
N ASN A 393 -4.53 -36.68 -1.90
CA ASN A 393 -4.43 -38.05 -2.42
C ASN A 393 -4.23 -39.14 -1.34
N ASN A 394 -4.10 -38.77 -0.07
CA ASN A 394 -3.92 -39.68 1.07
C ASN A 394 -5.21 -39.93 1.89
N LYS A 395 -6.38 -39.64 1.30
CA LYS A 395 -7.70 -40.10 1.76
C LYS A 395 -8.31 -40.96 0.66
#